data_AF-A0A9Y2P1A9-F1
#
_entry.id   AF-A0A9Y2P1A9-F1
#
_cell.length_a   1.000
_cell.length_b   1.000
_cell.length_c   1.000
_cell.angle_alpha   90.00
_cell.angle_beta   90.00
_cell.angle_gamma   90.00
#
_symmetry.space_group_name_H-M   'P 1'
#
loop_
_entity.id
_entity.type
_entity.pdbx_description
1 polymer ?
#
loop_
_entity_poly.entity_id
_entity_poly.type
_entity_poly.pdbx_seq_one_letter_code
_entity_poly.pdbx_strand_id
1 'polypeptide(L)'
;MRYKLGHRHHRCGALRIGAGLSGLTAAVTLQNAGACVQIVEADAQIGGRIRALRQPVTNRALADLGPTWVWPKHQPVVARWLEILGLKTFEQFNQGDAVILGCGPPPQRQPLPGQDGMARIVGGPTALIDTLARRVGNGREGGFRGAWNRPVTL
;
A
#
# COMPACT_ATOMS: atom_id res chain seq x y z
N MET A 1 50.11 -21.70 9.64
CA MET A 1 48.73 -22.20 9.89
C MET A 1 47.79 -21.00 9.91
N ARG A 2 47.05 -20.74 8.82
CA ARG A 2 46.16 -19.56 8.70
C ARG A 2 44.73 -20.00 9.00
N TYR A 3 44.13 -19.49 10.08
CA TYR A 3 42.71 -19.69 10.38
C TYR A 3 41.87 -18.96 9.33
N LYS A 4 41.04 -19.70 8.58
CA LYS A 4 39.95 -19.14 7.77
C LYS A 4 38.87 -18.66 8.75
N LEU A 5 38.69 -17.34 8.84
CA LEU A 5 37.51 -16.74 9.48
C LEU A 5 36.27 -17.16 8.68
N GLY A 6 35.44 -18.01 9.30
CA GLY A 6 34.22 -18.52 8.72
C GLY A 6 33.26 -17.39 8.36
N HIS A 7 32.64 -17.51 7.19
CA HIS A 7 31.49 -16.71 6.79
C HIS A 7 30.40 -16.83 7.86
N ARG A 8 30.18 -15.77 8.64
CA ARG A 8 29.01 -15.68 9.50
C ARG A 8 27.80 -15.47 8.59
N HIS A 9 27.12 -16.57 8.25
CA HIS A 9 25.71 -16.46 7.92
C HIS A 9 25.01 -15.98 9.19
N HIS A 10 24.79 -14.67 9.28
CA HIS A 10 23.88 -14.12 10.27
C HIS A 10 22.52 -14.78 10.01
N ARG A 11 22.18 -15.81 10.80
CA ARG A 11 20.82 -16.33 10.88
C ARG A 11 19.99 -15.27 11.57
N CYS A 12 19.69 -14.19 10.85
CA CYS A 12 18.74 -13.21 11.31
C CYS A 12 17.38 -13.91 11.33
N GLY A 13 16.72 -13.96 12.48
CA GLY A 13 15.35 -14.45 12.57
C GLY A 13 14.47 -13.60 11.67
N ALA A 14 14.17 -14.09 10.47
CA ALA A 14 13.39 -13.32 9.51
C ALA A 14 11.95 -13.25 10.00
N LEU A 15 11.53 -12.07 10.45
CA LEU A 15 10.11 -11.80 10.74
C LEU A 15 9.34 -11.93 9.42
N ARG A 16 8.32 -12.80 9.42
CA ARG A 16 7.43 -13.03 8.27
C ARG A 16 6.24 -12.09 8.37
N ILE A 17 6.05 -11.28 7.34
CA ILE A 17 5.02 -10.22 7.36
C ILE A 17 4.20 -10.29 6.07
N GLY A 18 2.87 -10.17 6.19
CA GLY A 18 1.95 -10.03 5.05
C GLY A 18 2.28 -8.84 4.15
N ALA A 19 1.91 -8.88 2.86
CA ALA A 19 2.17 -7.79 1.92
C ALA A 19 1.01 -6.78 1.82
N GLY A 20 0.17 -6.67 2.85
CA GLY A 20 -0.82 -5.59 3.00
C GLY A 20 -0.20 -4.29 3.50
N LEU A 21 -1.00 -3.21 3.58
CA LEU A 21 -0.53 -1.89 4.03
C LEU A 21 0.27 -1.95 5.35
N SER A 22 -0.31 -2.54 6.40
CA SER A 22 0.35 -2.64 7.71
C SER A 22 1.67 -3.40 7.64
N GLY A 23 1.70 -4.49 6.89
CA GLY A 23 2.88 -5.33 6.78
C GLY A 23 4.01 -4.69 5.98
N LEU A 24 3.68 -4.02 4.87
CA LEU A 24 4.64 -3.24 4.09
C LEU A 24 5.18 -2.05 4.89
N THR A 25 4.32 -1.34 5.63
CA THR A 25 4.73 -0.26 6.54
C THR A 25 5.66 -0.77 7.63
N ALA A 26 5.35 -1.93 8.24
CA ALA A 26 6.21 -2.55 9.24
C ALA A 26 7.56 -2.97 8.65
N ALA A 27 7.56 -3.56 7.44
CA ALA A 27 8.78 -3.96 6.74
C ALA A 27 9.69 -2.76 6.48
N VAL A 28 9.16 -1.65 5.96
CA VAL A 28 9.95 -0.41 5.75
C VAL A 28 10.49 0.12 7.07
N THR A 29 9.66 0.18 8.12
CA THR A 29 10.08 0.69 9.43
C THR A 29 11.21 -0.15 10.03
N LEU A 30 11.08 -1.48 9.98
CA LEU A 30 12.08 -2.40 10.50
C LEU A 30 13.38 -2.40 9.69
N GLN A 31 13.28 -2.32 8.36
CA GLN A 31 14.47 -2.19 7.50
C GLN A 31 15.23 -0.89 7.78
N ASN A 32 14.53 0.23 7.96
CA ASN A 32 15.15 1.50 8.35
C ASN A 32 15.84 1.42 9.73
N ALA A 33 15.39 0.52 10.60
CA ALA A 33 16.03 0.22 11.89
C ALA A 33 17.15 -0.83 11.79
N GLY A 34 17.52 -1.28 10.57
CA GLY A 34 18.59 -2.25 10.33
C GLY A 34 18.20 -3.72 10.51
N ALA A 35 16.91 -4.04 10.68
CA ALA A 35 16.44 -5.41 10.81
C ALA A 35 16.24 -6.10 9.45
N CYS A 36 16.48 -7.42 9.40
CA CYS A 36 16.16 -8.24 8.24
C CYS A 36 14.70 -8.72 8.31
N VAL A 37 13.93 -8.49 7.24
CA VAL A 37 12.52 -8.87 7.15
C VAL A 37 12.25 -9.70 5.90
N GLN A 38 11.36 -10.68 6.03
CA GLN A 38 10.86 -11.45 4.90
C GLN A 38 9.36 -11.17 4.74
N ILE A 39 8.98 -10.68 3.57
CA ILE A 39 7.57 -10.54 3.22
C ILE A 39 7.07 -11.89 2.69
N VAL A 40 5.92 -12.33 3.19
CA VAL A 40 5.20 -13.51 2.74
C VAL A 40 3.75 -13.11 2.52
N GLU A 41 3.22 -13.36 1.33
CA GLU A 41 1.83 -13.10 0.97
C GLU A 41 1.20 -14.39 0.45
N ALA A 42 -0.03 -14.67 0.87
CA ALA A 42 -0.75 -15.88 0.47
C ALA A 42 -1.45 -15.69 -0.88
N ASP A 43 -1.81 -14.46 -1.20
CA ASP A 43 -2.41 -14.09 -2.49
C ASP A 43 -1.34 -13.89 -3.58
N ALA A 44 -1.73 -14.03 -4.84
CA ALA A 44 -0.90 -13.68 -5.98
C ALA A 44 -0.61 -12.17 -6.07
N GLN A 45 -1.39 -11.34 -5.40
CA GLN A 45 -1.26 -9.88 -5.41
C GLN A 45 -1.00 -9.31 -4.02
N ILE A 46 -0.01 -8.41 -3.94
CA ILE A 46 0.24 -7.60 -2.74
C ILE A 46 -0.83 -6.51 -2.55
N GLY A 47 -0.89 -5.91 -1.37
CA GLY A 47 -1.80 -4.82 -1.02
C GLY A 47 -2.95 -5.21 -0.09
N GLY A 48 -3.25 -6.51 0.02
CA GLY A 48 -4.33 -7.03 0.85
C GLY A 48 -5.68 -6.41 0.45
N ARG A 49 -6.33 -5.69 1.37
CA ARG A 49 -7.61 -5.00 1.13
C ARG A 49 -7.49 -3.74 0.26
N ILE A 50 -6.28 -3.26 -0.02
CA ILE A 50 -6.08 -2.13 -0.92
C ILE A 50 -5.90 -2.67 -2.33
N ARG A 51 -7.01 -2.65 -3.08
CA ARG A 51 -7.06 -3.09 -4.48
C ARG A 51 -7.68 -2.01 -5.35
N ALA A 52 -7.36 -2.06 -6.63
CA ALA A 52 -7.97 -1.21 -7.64
C ALA A 52 -8.36 -2.05 -8.86
N LEU A 53 -9.48 -1.68 -9.48
CA LEU A 53 -9.76 -2.06 -10.85
C LEU A 53 -8.75 -1.33 -11.73
N ARG A 54 -7.99 -2.05 -12.55
CA ARG A 54 -6.94 -1.47 -13.40
C ARG A 54 -7.30 -1.59 -14.87
N GLN A 55 -6.90 -0.59 -15.65
CA GLN A 55 -6.98 -0.66 -17.10
C GLN A 55 -6.02 -1.74 -17.61
N PRO A 56 -6.47 -2.73 -18.43
CA PRO A 56 -5.63 -3.86 -18.82
C PRO A 56 -4.33 -3.49 -19.53
N VAL A 57 -4.34 -2.43 -20.34
CA VAL A 57 -3.17 -2.05 -21.18
C VAL A 57 -2.19 -1.15 -20.43
N THR A 58 -2.68 -0.12 -19.75
CA THR A 58 -1.82 0.90 -19.10
C THR A 58 -1.52 0.56 -17.63
N ASN A 59 -2.22 -0.43 -17.08
CA ASN A 59 -2.23 -0.78 -15.66
C ASN A 59 -2.64 0.38 -14.72
N ARG A 60 -3.23 1.46 -15.27
CA ARG A 60 -3.70 2.62 -14.51
C ARG A 60 -4.89 2.22 -13.62
N ALA A 61 -4.86 2.62 -12.35
CA ALA A 61 -6.00 2.47 -11.44
C ALA A 61 -7.21 3.29 -11.95
N LEU A 62 -8.35 2.63 -12.07
CA LEU A 62 -9.61 3.21 -12.56
C LEU A 62 -10.62 3.41 -11.42
N ALA A 63 -10.70 2.45 -10.50
CA ALA A 63 -11.60 2.51 -9.36
C ALA A 63 -10.98 1.78 -8.17
N ASP A 64 -11.24 2.28 -6.96
CA ASP A 64 -10.80 1.69 -5.71
C ASP A 64 -11.76 0.55 -5.33
N LEU A 65 -11.23 -0.64 -5.04
CA LEU A 65 -12.02 -1.83 -4.65
C LEU A 65 -11.97 -2.08 -3.14
N GLY A 66 -11.40 -1.14 -2.38
CA GLY A 66 -11.24 -1.21 -0.94
C GLY A 66 -11.35 0.19 -0.34
N PRO A 67 -10.41 0.62 0.52
CA PRO A 67 -10.44 1.99 1.02
C PRO A 67 -10.29 2.97 -0.15
N THR A 68 -10.98 4.11 -0.05
CA THR A 68 -11.00 5.16 -1.08
C THR A 68 -10.53 6.50 -0.50
N TRP A 69 -10.95 6.80 0.72
CA TRP A 69 -10.74 8.10 1.36
C TRP A 69 -9.75 8.04 2.51
N VAL A 70 -9.11 9.18 2.73
CA VAL A 70 -8.25 9.47 3.89
C VAL A 70 -8.64 10.82 4.46
N TRP A 71 -8.31 11.06 5.73
CA TRP A 71 -8.56 12.34 6.39
C TRP A 71 -7.25 12.93 6.93
N PRO A 72 -6.31 13.44 6.10
CA PRO A 72 -4.99 13.88 6.57
C PRO A 72 -5.07 14.93 7.68
N LYS A 73 -6.09 15.79 7.65
CA LYS A 73 -6.39 16.78 8.70
C LYS A 73 -6.62 16.15 10.09
N HIS A 74 -7.28 14.98 10.13
CA HIS A 74 -7.73 14.32 11.36
C HIS A 74 -6.98 13.00 11.65
N GLN A 75 -6.17 12.52 10.70
CA GLN A 75 -5.43 11.26 10.76
C GLN A 75 -3.92 11.55 10.62
N PRO A 76 -3.25 12.01 11.69
CA PRO A 76 -1.86 12.49 11.61
C PRO A 76 -0.87 11.41 11.16
N VAL A 77 -1.12 10.14 11.50
CA VAL A 77 -0.29 9.02 11.04
C VAL A 77 -0.38 8.84 9.52
N VAL A 78 -1.59 8.97 8.96
CA VAL A 78 -1.80 8.88 7.50
C VAL A 78 -1.13 10.07 6.82
N ALA A 79 -1.32 11.29 7.34
CA ALA A 79 -0.67 12.49 6.81
C ALA A 79 0.86 12.35 6.76
N ARG A 80 1.46 11.89 7.87
CA ARG A 80 2.90 11.63 7.94
C ARG A 80 3.37 10.61 6.91
N TRP A 81 2.64 9.51 6.69
CA TRP A 81 3.01 8.52 5.69
C TRP A 81 2.85 9.03 4.26
N LEU A 82 1.83 9.83 3.97
CA LEU A 82 1.67 10.48 2.67
C LEU A 82 2.88 11.39 2.37
N GLU A 83 3.29 12.19 3.34
CA GLU A 83 4.49 13.04 3.24
C GLU A 83 5.76 12.20 3.04
N ILE A 84 5.99 11.21 3.92
CA ILE A 84 7.15 10.31 3.84
C ILE A 84 7.22 9.64 2.46
N LEU A 85 6.09 9.27 1.86
CA LEU A 85 6.02 8.59 0.56
C LEU A 85 5.96 9.56 -0.63
N GLY A 86 5.88 10.88 -0.38
CA GLY A 86 5.75 11.89 -1.44
C GLY A 86 4.42 11.82 -2.20
N LEU A 87 3.37 11.30 -1.57
CA LEU A 87 2.05 11.13 -2.18
C LEU A 87 1.19 12.36 -1.96
N LYS A 88 0.60 12.85 -3.04
CA LYS A 88 -0.32 14.00 -3.03
C LYS A 88 -1.75 13.55 -2.83
N THR A 89 -2.57 14.44 -2.28
CA THR A 89 -4.01 14.27 -2.15
C THR A 89 -4.77 15.37 -2.88
N PHE A 90 -6.05 15.12 -3.15
CA PHE A 90 -7.00 16.09 -3.68
C PHE A 90 -8.34 15.95 -2.96
N GLU A 91 -9.14 17.02 -2.95
CA GLU A 91 -10.44 17.06 -2.28
C GLU A 91 -11.43 16.06 -2.92
N GLN A 92 -12.21 15.38 -2.09
CA GLN A 92 -13.34 14.58 -2.58
C GLN A 92 -14.48 15.51 -3.01
N PHE A 93 -15.03 15.26 -4.20
CA PHE A 93 -16.25 15.93 -4.64
C PHE A 93 -17.42 15.55 -3.72
N ASN A 94 -17.99 16.55 -3.02
CA ASN A 94 -19.02 16.38 -2.01
C ASN A 94 -20.19 17.37 -2.18
N GLN A 95 -20.43 17.87 -3.40
CA GLN A 95 -21.51 18.82 -3.67
C GLN A 95 -22.73 18.13 -4.28
N GLY A 96 -23.92 18.60 -3.94
CA GLY A 96 -25.19 18.09 -4.45
C GLY A 96 -25.79 16.94 -3.63
N ASP A 97 -26.86 16.37 -4.16
CA ASP A 97 -27.59 15.29 -3.48
C ASP A 97 -26.86 13.96 -3.59
N ALA A 98 -26.81 13.23 -2.48
CA ALA A 98 -26.51 11.81 -2.49
C ALA A 98 -27.73 11.01 -2.93
N VAL A 99 -27.49 9.84 -3.53
CA VAL A 99 -28.55 8.87 -3.84
C VAL A 99 -28.51 7.76 -2.79
N ILE A 100 -29.58 7.64 -2.01
CA ILE A 100 -29.77 6.56 -1.06
C ILE A 100 -30.43 5.39 -1.78
N LEU A 101 -29.74 4.25 -1.82
CA LEU A 101 -30.22 2.98 -2.36
C LEU A 101 -30.15 1.91 -1.27
N GLY A 102 -31.19 1.12 -1.13
CA GLY A 102 -31.25 0.01 -0.18
C GLY A 102 -32.33 -0.99 -0.53
N CYS A 103 -32.47 -2.03 0.29
CA CYS A 103 -33.56 -3.00 0.19
C CYS A 103 -34.85 -2.36 0.74
N GLY A 104 -35.52 -1.53 -0.07
CA GLY A 104 -36.68 -0.77 0.39
C GLY A 104 -37.20 0.20 -0.68
N PRO A 105 -37.52 1.46 -0.33
CA PRO A 105 -38.15 2.40 -1.26
C PRO A 105 -37.28 2.69 -2.51
N PRO A 106 -37.89 3.24 -3.58
CA PRO A 106 -37.15 3.67 -4.77
C PRO A 106 -35.98 4.61 -4.42
N PRO A 107 -34.95 4.72 -5.28
CA PRO A 107 -33.79 5.58 -5.02
C PRO A 107 -34.20 6.99 -4.63
N GLN A 108 -33.76 7.46 -3.46
CA GLN A 108 -34.07 8.80 -2.96
C GLN A 108 -32.87 9.72 -3.07
N ARG A 109 -33.08 10.95 -3.52
CA ARG A 109 -32.07 12.01 -3.55
C ARG A 109 -32.27 12.92 -2.36
N GLN A 110 -31.19 13.15 -1.62
CA GLN A 110 -31.18 14.09 -0.51
C GLN A 110 -29.79 14.68 -0.30
N PRO A 111 -29.69 15.91 0.24
CA PRO A 111 -28.40 16.43 0.67
C PRO A 111 -27.87 15.58 1.82
N LEU A 112 -26.59 15.22 1.74
CA LEU A 112 -25.84 14.64 2.86
C LEU A 112 -24.69 15.55 3.23
N PRO A 113 -24.40 15.75 4.53
CA PRO A 113 -23.23 16.49 4.94
C PRO A 113 -21.97 15.78 4.46
N GLY A 114 -21.10 16.50 3.76
CA GLY A 114 -19.75 16.03 3.49
C GLY A 114 -18.97 15.82 4.78
N GLN A 115 -17.92 15.01 4.74
CA GLN A 115 -17.03 14.85 5.88
C GLN A 115 -15.83 15.80 5.75
N ASP A 116 -15.69 16.70 6.73
CA ASP A 116 -14.60 17.68 6.77
C ASP A 116 -13.22 17.01 6.69
N GLY A 117 -12.37 17.52 5.80
CA GLY A 117 -11.01 17.01 5.57
C GLY A 117 -10.93 15.67 4.81
N MET A 118 -12.04 15.18 4.24
CA MET A 118 -12.05 13.97 3.41
C MET A 118 -11.35 14.20 2.07
N ALA A 119 -10.27 13.46 1.84
CA ALA A 119 -9.46 13.58 0.65
C ALA A 119 -9.25 12.22 -0.04
N ARG A 120 -8.85 12.27 -1.30
CA ARG A 120 -8.40 11.12 -2.10
C ARG A 120 -6.93 11.24 -2.41
N ILE A 121 -6.25 10.11 -2.55
CA ILE A 121 -4.84 10.04 -2.95
C ILE A 121 -4.76 10.10 -4.48
N VAL A 122 -3.84 10.91 -5.01
CA VAL A 122 -3.56 10.95 -6.45
C VAL A 122 -3.05 9.58 -6.90
N GLY A 123 -3.73 8.97 -7.87
CA GLY A 123 -3.45 7.59 -8.30
C GLY A 123 -4.13 6.49 -7.46
N GLY A 124 -4.97 6.87 -6.50
CA GLY A 124 -5.72 5.96 -5.63
C GLY A 124 -4.88 5.36 -4.50
N PRO A 125 -5.51 4.68 -3.53
CA PRO A 125 -4.81 4.14 -2.37
C PRO A 125 -3.79 3.04 -2.69
N THR A 126 -3.88 2.40 -3.85
CA THR A 126 -2.83 1.48 -4.34
C THR A 126 -1.47 2.17 -4.49
N ALA A 127 -1.41 3.49 -4.67
CA ALA A 127 -0.16 4.24 -4.69
C ALA A 127 0.67 4.12 -3.39
N LEU A 128 0.00 3.90 -2.23
CA LEU A 128 0.66 3.59 -0.96
C LEU A 128 1.39 2.25 -1.06
N ILE A 129 0.70 1.22 -1.54
CA ILE A 129 1.24 -0.14 -1.71
C ILE A 129 2.40 -0.12 -2.69
N ASP A 130 2.20 0.47 -3.87
CA ASP A 130 3.21 0.52 -4.93
C ASP A 130 4.48 1.27 -4.49
N THR A 131 4.34 2.31 -3.66
CA THR A 131 5.49 3.08 -3.16
C THR A 131 6.20 2.39 -1.98
N LEU A 132 5.44 1.78 -1.05
CA LEU A 132 6.02 1.01 0.04
C LEU A 132 6.75 -0.23 -0.49
N ALA A 133 6.16 -0.96 -1.43
CA ALA A 133 6.77 -2.15 -2.04
C ALA A 133 8.10 -1.80 -2.74
N ARG A 134 8.15 -0.70 -3.49
CA ARG A 134 9.40 -0.20 -4.09
C ARG A 134 10.47 0.10 -3.03
N ARG A 135 10.11 0.71 -1.90
CA ARG A 135 11.07 0.98 -0.81
C ARG A 135 11.62 -0.30 -0.20
N VAL A 136 10.76 -1.30 0.04
CA VAL A 136 11.22 -2.61 0.54
C VAL A 136 12.13 -3.32 -0.45
N GLY A 137 11.88 -3.15 -1.75
CA GLY A 137 12.74 -3.65 -2.82
C GLY A 137 14.11 -2.96 -2.88
N ASN A 138 14.14 -1.64 -2.70
CA ASN A 138 15.35 -0.82 -2.83
C ASN A 138 16.30 -0.91 -1.62
N GLY A 139 15.84 -1.32 -0.44
CA GLY A 139 16.71 -1.56 0.74
C GLY A 139 17.66 -2.77 0.62
N ARG A 140 17.87 -3.31 -0.59
CA ARG A 140 18.52 -4.61 -0.86
C ARG A 140 19.86 -4.51 -1.60
N GLU A 141 20.72 -3.54 -1.29
CA GLU A 141 22.13 -3.61 -1.74
C GLU A 141 22.93 -4.74 -1.05
N GLY A 142 22.32 -5.50 -0.12
CA GLY A 142 22.88 -6.73 0.46
C GLY A 142 22.01 -7.97 0.21
N GLY A 143 22.12 -8.58 -0.97
CA GLY A 143 21.89 -10.01 -1.21
C GLY A 143 20.52 -10.62 -0.89
N PHE A 144 19.58 -10.57 -1.85
CA PHE A 144 18.57 -11.62 -2.00
C PHE A 144 18.17 -11.80 -3.47
N ARG A 145 18.65 -12.88 -4.12
CA ARG A 145 18.12 -13.37 -5.40
C ARG A 145 16.85 -14.17 -5.12
N GLY A 146 15.74 -13.47 -4.90
CA GLY A 146 14.40 -14.06 -4.87
C GLY A 146 13.72 -13.87 -6.22
N ALA A 147 13.06 -14.91 -6.71
CA ALA A 147 12.51 -15.09 -8.05
C ALA A 147 11.40 -14.08 -8.47
N TRP A 148 11.72 -12.80 -8.60
CA TRP A 148 10.78 -11.76 -9.03
C TRP A 148 11.09 -11.18 -10.42
N ASN A 149 12.06 -11.77 -11.13
CA ASN A 149 12.46 -11.33 -12.46
C ASN A 149 12.26 -12.41 -13.53
N ARG A 150 11.08 -13.04 -13.55
CA ARG A 150 10.63 -13.78 -14.74
C ARG A 150 9.46 -13.01 -15.37
N PRO A 151 9.53 -12.66 -16.66
CA PRO A 151 8.36 -12.19 -17.37
C PRO A 151 7.30 -13.30 -17.32
N VAL A 152 6.10 -12.96 -16.88
CA VAL A 152 4.94 -13.84 -17.01
C VAL A 152 4.71 -14.00 -18.51
N THR A 153 5.07 -15.17 -19.03
CA THR A 153 4.68 -15.59 -20.37
C THR A 153 3.34 -16.32 -20.20
N LEU A 154 2.35 -15.92 -20.99
CA LEU A 154 1.02 -16.56 -21.04
C LEU A 154 1.13 -18.05 -21.37
#